data_AF-A0A9D5PUK9-F1
#
_entry.id   AF-A0A9D5PUK9-F1
#
_cell.length_a   1.000
_cell.length_b   1.000
_cell.length_c   1.000
_cell.angle_alpha   90.00
_cell.angle_beta   90.00
_cell.angle_gamma   90.00
#
_symmetry.space_group_name_H-M   'P 1'
#
loop_
_entity.id
_entity.type
_entity.pdbx_description
1 polymer ?
#
loop_
_entity_poly.entity_id
_entity_poly.type
_entity_poly.pdbx_seq_one_letter_code
_entity_poly.pdbx_strand_id
1 'polypeptide(L)'
;MGKGRNHTEKFTFQSLPANVEELKALPEAKLDTAFKTTALVILALNRYEADPDACIAMLSFLKGPEEFGGKEQSFLKDRMADKGYKARSFLGGATPANNYTPAEPYTVAVSENPYSFDEENWATMYVTSGGADNPRPIKLRKKPSTGEWFLCDIQCLADIRIPAAEDKWA
;
A
#
# COMPACT_ATOMS: atom_id res chain seq x y z
N MET A 1 -15.37 -21.21 -3.52
CA MET A 1 -16.39 -20.43 -2.79
C MET A 1 -15.73 -19.12 -2.44
N GLY A 2 -16.15 -18.02 -3.07
CA GLY A 2 -15.61 -16.70 -2.75
C GLY A 2 -15.96 -16.33 -1.31
N LYS A 3 -14.93 -16.18 -0.46
CA LYS A 3 -15.11 -15.82 0.96
C LYS A 3 -15.14 -14.30 1.18
N GLY A 4 -14.74 -13.51 0.18
CA GLY A 4 -14.82 -12.05 0.24
C GLY A 4 -16.23 -11.53 -0.03
N ARG A 5 -16.52 -10.33 0.47
CA ARG A 5 -17.74 -9.56 0.21
C ARG A 5 -17.29 -8.34 -0.59
N ASN A 6 -18.08 -7.78 -1.51
CA ASN A 6 -17.71 -6.51 -2.16
C ASN A 6 -17.71 -5.38 -1.10
N HIS A 7 -16.64 -5.28 -0.33
CA HIS A 7 -16.53 -4.51 0.90
C HIS A 7 -15.29 -3.63 0.85
N THR A 8 -15.38 -2.48 1.48
CA THR A 8 -14.30 -1.49 1.54
C THR A 8 -14.19 -0.95 2.94
N GLU A 9 -12.98 -0.93 3.47
CA GLU A 9 -12.63 -0.28 4.73
C GLU A 9 -11.79 0.96 4.45
N LYS A 10 -12.07 2.02 5.21
CA LYS A 10 -11.35 3.28 5.13
C LYS A 10 -10.59 3.49 6.43
N PHE A 11 -9.27 3.61 6.32
CA PHE A 11 -8.36 3.90 7.43
C PHE A 11 -8.00 5.38 7.42
N THR A 12 -7.84 5.97 8.60
CA THR A 12 -7.50 7.40 8.77
C THR A 12 -6.29 7.54 9.67
N PHE A 13 -5.29 8.29 9.21
CA PHE A 13 -4.01 8.49 9.88
C PHE A 13 -3.73 9.99 10.01
N GLN A 14 -3.34 10.43 11.19
CA GLN A 14 -3.02 11.85 11.44
C GLN A 14 -1.68 12.27 10.83
N SER A 15 -0.76 11.31 10.67
CA SER A 15 0.54 11.51 10.06
C SER A 15 0.95 10.24 9.31
N LEU A 16 1.89 10.40 8.38
CA LEU A 16 2.59 9.27 7.76
C LEU A 16 3.80 8.90 8.65
N PRO A 17 4.02 7.60 8.92
CA PRO A 17 5.15 7.16 9.75
C PRO A 17 6.48 7.45 9.05
N ALA A 18 7.43 8.00 9.80
CA ALA A 18 8.77 8.30 9.29
C ALA A 18 9.72 7.08 9.32
N ASN A 19 9.41 6.07 10.13
CA ASN A 19 10.26 4.90 10.38
C ASN A 19 9.43 3.69 10.83
N VAL A 20 10.10 2.55 11.01
CA VAL A 20 9.45 1.29 11.39
C VAL A 20 8.93 1.30 12.83
N GLU A 21 9.53 2.07 13.72
CA GLU A 21 9.09 2.23 15.11
C GLU A 21 7.74 2.96 15.17
N GLU A 22 7.59 4.05 14.43
CA GLU A 22 6.33 4.78 14.29
C GLU A 22 5.25 3.94 13.60
N LEU A 23 5.62 3.18 12.56
CA LEU A 23 4.69 2.24 11.92
C LEU A 23 4.19 1.20 12.92
N LYS A 24 5.08 0.62 13.74
CA LYS A 24 4.74 -0.39 14.77
C LYS A 24 3.91 0.18 15.91
N ALA A 25 3.97 1.49 16.15
CA ALA A 25 3.15 2.15 17.17
C ALA A 25 1.67 2.30 16.75
N LEU A 26 1.35 2.15 15.47
CA LEU A 26 -0.02 2.24 14.97
C LEU A 26 -0.89 1.06 15.46
N PRO A 27 -2.17 1.28 15.81
CA PRO A 27 -3.10 0.20 16.19
C PRO A 27 -3.24 -0.91 15.14
N GLU A 28 -3.07 -0.56 13.86
CA GLU A 28 -3.13 -1.46 12.72
C GLU A 28 -1.93 -2.43 12.66
N ALA A 29 -0.82 -2.12 13.35
CA ALA A 29 0.40 -2.93 13.36
C ALA A 29 0.28 -4.27 14.11
N LYS A 30 -0.91 -4.60 14.60
CA LYS A 30 -1.28 -5.95 15.07
C LYS A 30 -1.35 -6.97 13.93
N LEU A 31 -1.49 -6.51 12.69
CA LEU A 31 -1.58 -7.35 11.48
C LEU A 31 -2.68 -8.41 11.53
N ASP A 32 -3.70 -8.21 12.37
CA ASP A 32 -4.78 -9.17 12.64
C ASP A 32 -5.81 -9.27 11.48
N THR A 33 -5.77 -8.32 10.54
CA THR A 33 -6.57 -8.36 9.31
C THR A 33 -5.74 -8.00 8.07
N ALA A 34 -6.13 -8.57 6.93
CA ALA A 34 -5.55 -8.24 5.63
C ALA A 34 -5.72 -6.74 5.30
N PHE A 35 -6.86 -6.15 5.63
CA PHE A 35 -7.14 -4.73 5.42
C PHE A 35 -6.14 -3.81 6.13
N LYS A 36 -5.85 -4.08 7.41
CA LYS A 36 -4.89 -3.30 8.20
C LYS A 36 -3.48 -3.41 7.64
N THR A 37 -3.01 -4.62 7.35
CA THR A 37 -1.69 -4.82 6.75
C THR A 37 -1.58 -4.09 5.41
N THR A 38 -2.60 -4.16 4.55
CA THR A 38 -2.61 -3.42 3.28
C THR A 38 -2.55 -1.91 3.47
N ALA A 39 -3.28 -1.35 4.45
CA ALA A 39 -3.21 0.07 4.75
C ALA A 39 -1.79 0.49 5.18
N LEU A 40 -1.13 -0.31 6.04
CA LEU A 40 0.25 -0.06 6.45
C LEU A 40 1.25 -0.16 5.30
N VAL A 41 1.05 -1.06 4.33
CA VAL A 41 1.90 -1.12 3.12
C VAL A 41 1.82 0.20 2.36
N ILE A 42 0.65 0.82 2.24
CA ILE A 42 0.51 2.13 1.58
C ILE A 42 1.25 3.22 2.35
N LEU A 43 1.20 3.22 3.68
CA LEU A 43 1.97 4.17 4.50
C LEU A 43 3.47 4.00 4.29
N ALA A 44 3.97 2.76 4.32
CA ALA A 44 5.37 2.45 4.10
C ALA A 44 5.85 2.91 2.72
N LEU A 45 5.07 2.66 1.66
CA LEU A 45 5.38 3.09 0.30
C LEU A 45 5.48 4.62 0.15
N ASN A 46 4.68 5.38 0.92
CA ASN A 46 4.74 6.85 0.90
C ASN A 46 6.03 7.41 1.52
N ARG A 47 6.81 6.59 2.24
CA ARG A 47 8.12 6.99 2.75
C ARG A 47 9.23 6.95 1.70
N TYR A 48 9.05 6.19 0.62
CA TYR A 48 10.11 5.88 -0.34
C TYR A 48 10.82 7.11 -0.91
N GLU A 49 10.07 8.16 -1.30
CA GLU A 49 10.64 9.38 -1.89
C GLU A 49 11.53 10.16 -0.91
N ALA A 50 11.17 10.16 0.37
CA ALA A 50 11.93 10.84 1.40
C ALA A 50 13.11 9.99 1.90
N ASP A 51 12.92 8.68 2.00
CA ASP A 51 13.85 7.75 2.63
C ASP A 51 13.57 6.30 2.17
N PRO A 52 14.26 5.84 1.12
CA PRO A 52 14.12 4.47 0.61
C PRO A 52 14.45 3.41 1.67
N ASP A 53 15.43 3.65 2.54
CA ASP A 53 15.87 2.68 3.55
C ASP A 53 14.81 2.52 4.65
N ALA A 54 14.22 3.62 5.12
CA ALA A 54 13.09 3.57 6.05
C ALA A 54 11.86 2.90 5.42
N CYS A 55 11.58 3.15 4.13
CA CYS A 55 10.54 2.44 3.39
C CYS A 55 10.81 0.92 3.39
N ILE A 56 12.03 0.50 3.06
CA ILE A 56 12.42 -0.92 3.03
C ILE A 56 12.33 -1.54 4.42
N ALA A 57 12.76 -0.85 5.48
CA ALA A 57 12.66 -1.33 6.86
C ALA A 57 11.19 -1.56 7.28
N MET A 58 10.30 -0.63 6.91
CA MET A 58 8.87 -0.77 7.14
C MET A 58 8.25 -1.94 6.37
N LEU A 59 8.55 -2.08 5.07
CA LEU A 59 8.06 -3.19 4.25
C LEU A 59 8.61 -4.54 4.72
N SER A 60 9.85 -4.58 5.22
CA SER A 60 10.47 -5.78 5.78
C SER A 60 9.72 -6.25 7.03
N PHE A 61 9.35 -5.32 7.93
CA PHE A 61 8.47 -5.65 9.06
C PHE A 61 7.13 -6.24 8.61
N LEU A 62 6.50 -5.64 7.58
CA LEU A 62 5.22 -6.11 7.06
C LEU A 62 5.32 -7.45 6.30
N LYS A 63 6.49 -7.78 5.74
CA LYS A 63 6.78 -9.07 5.07
C LYS A 63 7.05 -10.21 6.08
N GLY A 64 7.45 -9.84 7.29
CA GLY A 64 7.73 -10.76 8.39
C GLY A 64 9.15 -11.35 8.31
N PRO A 65 9.35 -12.65 8.58
CA PRO A 65 10.69 -13.25 8.68
C PRO A 65 11.40 -13.43 7.33
N GLU A 66 10.70 -13.26 6.21
CA GLU A 66 11.33 -13.31 4.89
C GLU A 66 12.07 -12.02 4.61
N GLU A 67 13.31 -12.15 4.15
CA GLU A 67 14.13 -11.01 3.74
C GLU A 67 13.47 -10.26 2.57
N PHE A 68 13.47 -8.93 2.65
CA PHE A 68 13.10 -8.06 1.54
C PHE A 68 14.28 -7.97 0.57
N GLY A 69 14.30 -8.86 -0.41
CA GLY A 69 15.48 -9.17 -1.21
C GLY A 69 15.79 -8.13 -2.29
N GLY A 70 16.99 -8.21 -2.87
CA GLY A 70 17.46 -7.25 -3.87
C GLY A 70 16.56 -7.10 -5.11
N LYS A 71 15.85 -8.16 -5.52
CA LYS A 71 14.87 -8.08 -6.63
C LYS A 71 13.69 -7.16 -6.30
N GLU A 72 13.18 -7.24 -5.08
CA GLU A 72 12.05 -6.42 -4.62
C GLU A 72 12.49 -4.96 -4.45
N GLN A 73 13.71 -4.73 -3.96
CA GLN A 73 14.31 -3.39 -3.87
C GLN A 73 14.51 -2.76 -5.25
N SER A 74 15.06 -3.50 -6.22
CA SER A 74 15.18 -3.04 -7.61
C SER A 74 13.82 -2.73 -8.22
N PHE A 75 12.81 -3.56 -7.98
CA PHE A 75 11.44 -3.29 -8.41
C PHE A 75 10.91 -1.97 -7.83
N LEU A 76 11.07 -1.73 -6.53
CA LEU A 76 10.66 -0.47 -5.92
C LEU A 76 11.38 0.72 -6.57
N LYS A 77 12.69 0.61 -6.77
CA LYS A 77 13.50 1.65 -7.44
C LYS A 77 12.96 1.97 -8.83
N ASP A 78 12.76 0.96 -9.66
CA ASP A 78 12.28 1.14 -11.03
C ASP A 78 10.88 1.77 -11.08
N ARG A 79 10.03 1.47 -10.08
CA ARG A 79 8.65 1.96 -10.03
C ARG A 79 8.51 3.33 -9.40
N MET A 80 9.35 3.67 -8.42
CA MET A 80 9.14 4.79 -7.50
C MET A 80 10.21 5.88 -7.55
N ALA A 81 11.40 5.61 -8.11
CA ALA A 81 12.43 6.65 -8.27
C ALA A 81 11.86 7.83 -9.07
N ASP A 82 11.92 9.03 -8.47
CA ASP A 82 11.36 10.28 -8.98
C ASP A 82 9.85 10.23 -9.30
N LYS A 83 9.13 9.25 -8.74
CA LYS A 83 7.70 9.01 -9.00
C LYS A 83 6.91 8.85 -7.69
N GLY A 84 7.25 9.64 -6.68
CA GLY A 84 6.58 9.61 -5.36
C GLY A 84 5.06 9.79 -5.44
N TYR A 85 4.58 10.45 -6.49
CA TYR A 85 3.15 10.61 -6.78
C TYR A 85 2.40 9.28 -6.90
N LYS A 86 3.07 8.18 -7.27
CA LYS A 86 2.44 6.84 -7.32
C LYS A 86 1.99 6.36 -5.95
N ALA A 87 2.83 6.48 -4.91
CA ALA A 87 2.42 6.10 -3.55
C ALA A 87 1.37 7.06 -2.99
N ARG A 88 1.53 8.37 -3.22
CA ARG A 88 0.55 9.37 -2.81
C ARG A 88 -0.81 9.16 -3.44
N SER A 89 -0.87 8.61 -4.65
CA SER A 89 -2.13 8.37 -5.36
C SER A 89 -3.12 7.47 -4.61
N PHE A 90 -2.64 6.65 -3.67
CA PHE A 90 -3.49 5.79 -2.83
C PHE A 90 -4.03 6.49 -1.58
N LEU A 91 -3.59 7.73 -1.33
CA LEU A 91 -4.09 8.57 -0.25
C LEU A 91 -5.30 9.38 -0.74
N GLY A 92 -6.30 9.50 0.12
CA GLY A 92 -7.53 10.23 -0.17
C GLY A 92 -7.25 11.68 -0.61
N GLY A 93 -7.95 12.13 -1.65
CA GLY A 93 -7.82 13.48 -2.19
C GLY A 93 -6.66 13.67 -3.18
N ALA A 94 -5.71 12.73 -3.29
CA ALA A 94 -4.63 12.82 -4.28
C ALA A 94 -5.15 12.48 -5.69
N THR A 95 -5.04 13.43 -6.62
CA THR A 95 -5.51 13.28 -8.01
C THR A 95 -4.47 13.84 -9.00
N PRO A 96 -4.50 13.46 -10.29
CA PRO A 96 -3.62 14.06 -11.30
C PRO A 96 -3.72 15.60 -11.33
N ALA A 97 -4.93 16.13 -11.21
CA ALA A 97 -5.21 17.56 -11.30
C ALA A 97 -4.59 18.40 -10.16
N ASN A 98 -4.41 17.82 -8.98
CA ASN A 98 -3.75 18.49 -7.84
C ASN A 98 -2.33 17.98 -7.59
N ASN A 99 -1.68 17.41 -8.61
CA ASN A 99 -0.33 16.84 -8.54
C ASN A 99 -0.18 15.75 -7.47
N TYR A 100 -1.24 14.99 -7.24
CA TYR A 100 -1.33 13.96 -6.20
C TYR A 100 -1.02 14.50 -4.80
N THR A 101 -1.54 15.69 -4.49
CA THR A 101 -1.51 16.25 -3.14
C THR A 101 -2.65 15.61 -2.34
N PRO A 102 -2.36 14.78 -1.32
CA PRO A 102 -3.41 14.16 -0.49
C PRO A 102 -4.10 15.18 0.40
N ALA A 103 -5.35 14.89 0.78
CA ALA A 103 -6.06 15.64 1.79
C ALA A 103 -5.69 15.15 3.20
N GLU A 104 -5.67 16.06 4.17
CA GLU A 104 -5.50 15.74 5.58
C GLU A 104 -6.86 15.69 6.32
N PRO A 105 -7.06 14.74 7.27
CA PRO A 105 -6.12 13.67 7.65
C PRO A 105 -5.94 12.64 6.53
N TYR A 106 -4.79 11.96 6.49
CA TYR A 106 -4.48 10.98 5.45
C TYR A 106 -5.44 9.80 5.54
N THR A 107 -6.01 9.38 4.41
CA THR A 107 -6.90 8.22 4.39
C THR A 107 -6.51 7.21 3.33
N VAL A 108 -6.61 5.92 3.65
CA VAL A 108 -6.39 4.80 2.71
C VAL A 108 -7.69 4.00 2.60
N ALA A 109 -8.16 3.79 1.37
CA ALA A 109 -9.29 2.91 1.09
C ALA A 109 -8.78 1.55 0.62
N VAL A 110 -9.10 0.51 1.37
CA VAL A 110 -8.75 -0.88 1.05
C VAL A 110 -10.03 -1.66 0.81
N SER A 111 -10.11 -2.37 -0.30
CA SER A 111 -11.27 -3.16 -0.68
C SER A 111 -10.93 -4.62 -0.91
N GLU A 112 -11.95 -5.46 -0.75
CA GLU A 112 -11.94 -6.86 -1.14
C GLU A 112 -13.02 -7.10 -2.19
N ASN A 113 -12.88 -8.19 -2.94
CA ASN A 113 -13.90 -8.70 -3.86
C ASN A 113 -14.20 -10.17 -3.53
N PRO A 114 -15.17 -10.84 -4.20
CA PRO A 114 -15.53 -12.22 -3.87
C PRO A 114 -14.36 -13.20 -3.92
N TYR A 115 -13.36 -12.93 -4.76
CA TYR A 115 -12.19 -13.76 -5.00
C TYR A 115 -10.99 -13.41 -4.12
N SER A 116 -11.08 -12.36 -3.29
CA SER A 116 -9.97 -11.89 -2.44
C SER A 116 -9.42 -12.96 -1.50
N PHE A 117 -10.23 -13.94 -1.11
CA PHE A 117 -9.87 -15.02 -0.16
C PHE A 117 -10.19 -16.42 -0.73
N ASP A 118 -10.03 -16.60 -2.05
CA ASP A 118 -10.28 -17.88 -2.71
C ASP A 118 -9.29 -18.97 -2.30
N GLU A 119 -8.02 -18.59 -2.09
CA GLU A 119 -6.98 -19.48 -1.58
C GLU A 119 -6.92 -19.42 -0.05
N GLU A 120 -6.86 -20.59 0.59
CA GLU A 120 -6.74 -20.67 2.04
C GLU A 120 -5.44 -20.03 2.53
N ASN A 121 -5.52 -19.17 3.54
CA ASN A 121 -4.40 -18.41 4.11
C ASN A 121 -3.75 -17.40 3.15
N TRP A 122 -4.41 -17.07 2.03
CA TRP A 122 -3.96 -16.01 1.12
C TRP A 122 -5.04 -14.95 0.99
N ALA A 123 -4.61 -13.71 0.74
CA ALA A 123 -5.51 -12.63 0.43
C ALA A 123 -4.96 -11.77 -0.70
N THR A 124 -5.83 -11.38 -1.63
CA THR A 124 -5.56 -10.30 -2.59
C THR A 124 -6.47 -9.13 -2.25
N MET A 125 -5.88 -8.10 -1.67
CA MET A 125 -6.56 -6.86 -1.30
C MET A 125 -6.36 -5.82 -2.41
N TYR A 126 -7.27 -4.86 -2.50
CA TYR A 126 -7.24 -3.84 -3.54
C TYR A 126 -7.19 -2.44 -2.94
N VAL A 127 -6.40 -1.55 -3.54
CA VAL A 127 -6.31 -0.14 -3.16
C VAL A 127 -6.68 0.75 -4.35
N THR A 128 -7.41 1.82 -4.10
CA THR A 128 -7.83 2.75 -5.15
C THR A 128 -6.81 3.86 -5.30
N SER A 129 -6.35 4.08 -6.54
CA SER A 129 -5.48 5.21 -6.91
C SER A 129 -6.30 6.31 -7.55
N GLY A 130 -6.08 7.57 -7.18
CA GLY A 130 -6.69 8.72 -7.87
C GLY A 130 -6.23 8.89 -9.32
N GLY A 131 -5.19 8.14 -9.74
CA GLY A 131 -4.59 8.20 -11.07
C GLY A 131 -4.87 7.00 -11.98
N ALA A 132 -5.57 5.96 -11.50
CA ALA A 132 -5.82 4.71 -12.22
C ALA A 132 -7.31 4.42 -12.35
N ASP A 133 -7.70 3.74 -13.43
CA ASP A 133 -9.11 3.39 -13.67
C ASP A 133 -9.59 2.20 -12.82
N ASN A 134 -8.67 1.32 -12.47
CA ASN A 134 -8.96 0.08 -11.74
C ASN A 134 -8.25 0.04 -10.38
N PRO A 135 -8.89 -0.50 -9.33
CA PRO A 135 -8.22 -0.82 -8.07
C PRO A 135 -6.99 -1.71 -8.28
N ARG A 136 -5.97 -1.50 -7.46
CA ARG A 136 -4.65 -2.09 -7.62
C ARG A 136 -4.38 -3.14 -6.55
N PRO A 137 -3.94 -4.36 -6.92
CA PRO A 137 -3.84 -5.46 -5.98
C PRO A 137 -2.59 -5.40 -5.10
N ILE A 138 -2.70 -5.95 -3.89
CA ILE A 138 -1.61 -6.29 -2.96
C ILE A 138 -1.89 -7.71 -2.45
N LYS A 139 -0.92 -8.61 -2.59
CA LYS A 139 -1.05 -10.00 -2.13
C LYS A 139 -0.46 -10.17 -0.74
N LEU A 140 -1.20 -10.82 0.14
CA LEU A 140 -0.83 -11.11 1.52
C LEU A 140 -0.96 -12.61 1.81
N ARG A 141 -0.24 -13.06 2.83
CA ARG A 141 -0.31 -14.42 3.38
C ARG A 141 -0.64 -14.38 4.88
N LYS A 142 -1.48 -15.29 5.34
CA LYS A 142 -1.83 -15.45 6.74
C LYS A 142 -0.87 -16.44 7.38
N LYS A 143 -0.38 -16.13 8.58
CA LYS A 143 0.29 -17.08 9.47
C LYS A 143 -0.77 -17.76 10.35
N PRO A 144 -1.13 -19.04 10.11
CA PRO A 144 -2.29 -19.64 10.77
C PRO A 144 -2.15 -19.75 12.29
N SER A 145 -0.92 -19.92 12.79
CA SER A 145 -0.64 -20.07 14.22
C SER A 145 -0.89 -18.82 15.06
N THR A 146 -0.80 -17.63 14.46
CA THR A 146 -1.01 -16.34 15.16
C THR A 146 -2.19 -15.56 14.62
N GLY A 147 -2.63 -15.86 13.40
CA GLY A 147 -3.70 -15.13 12.72
C GLY A 147 -3.25 -13.90 11.95
N GLU A 148 -1.96 -13.54 12.05
CA GLU A 148 -1.37 -12.34 11.44
C GLU A 148 -1.26 -12.44 9.92
N TRP A 149 -1.37 -11.30 9.23
CA TRP A 149 -1.25 -11.17 7.78
C TRP A 149 0.03 -10.42 7.40
N PHE A 150 0.82 -11.04 6.53
CA PHE A 150 2.11 -10.53 6.06
C PHE A 150 2.08 -10.24 4.56
N LEU A 151 2.82 -9.22 4.15
CA LEU A 151 3.04 -8.86 2.75
C LEU A 151 3.71 -10.01 1.99
N CYS A 152 3.16 -10.35 0.82
CA CYS A 152 3.77 -11.27 -0.12
C CYS A 152 4.23 -10.57 -1.40
N ASP A 153 3.36 -9.75 -2.01
CA ASP A 153 3.66 -9.11 -3.31
C ASP A 153 3.01 -7.73 -3.44
N ILE A 154 3.79 -6.76 -3.93
CA ILE A 154 3.36 -5.40 -4.21
C ILE A 154 3.08 -5.27 -5.70
N GLN A 155 1.81 -5.43 -6.08
CA GLN A 155 1.39 -5.37 -7.48
C GLN A 155 0.78 -4.01 -7.85
N CYS A 156 0.70 -3.09 -6.89
CA CYS A 156 -0.07 -1.87 -7.05
C CYS A 156 0.65 -0.74 -7.81
N LEU A 157 1.96 -0.86 -8.03
CA LEU A 157 2.82 0.20 -8.56
C LEU A 157 2.93 0.22 -10.10
N ALA A 158 1.85 -0.13 -10.79
CA ALA A 158 1.75 0.09 -12.24
C ALA A 158 1.71 1.60 -12.57
N ASP A 159 1.98 1.96 -13.82
CA ASP A 159 1.88 3.36 -14.23
C ASP A 159 0.44 3.89 -14.11
N ILE A 160 0.36 5.18 -13.79
CA ILE A 160 -0.87 5.96 -13.59
C ILE A 160 -0.74 7.27 -14.36
N ARG A 161 -1.85 8.01 -14.50
CA ARG A 161 -1.84 9.34 -15.14
C ARG A 161 -0.73 10.22 -14.55
N ILE A 162 0.01 10.95 -15.38
CA ILE A 162 1.05 11.85 -14.88
C ILE A 162 0.43 13.03 -14.13
N PRO A 163 1.15 13.63 -13.16
CA PRO A 163 0.74 14.88 -12.52
C PRO A 163 0.50 15.99 -13.55
N ALA A 164 -0.47 16.88 -13.31
CA ALA A 164 -0.75 18.00 -14.20
C ALA A 164 0.48 18.90 -14.43
N ALA A 165 1.33 19.08 -13.42
CA ALA A 165 2.58 19.85 -13.53
C ALA A 165 3.66 19.18 -14.43
N GLU A 166 3.54 17.88 -14.68
CA GLU A 166 4.45 17.13 -15.56
C GLU A 166 3.88 16.96 -16.98
N ASP A 167 2.59 17.26 -17.18
CA ASP A 167 1.94 17.18 -18.47
C ASP A 167 2.27 18.40 -19.33
N LYS A 168 3.05 18.18 -20.39
CA LYS A 168 3.48 19.22 -21.33
C LYS A 168 2.37 19.69 -22.27
N TRP A 169 1.21 19.04 -22.25
CA TRP A 169 0.06 19.33 -23.10
C TRP A 169 -1.22 19.66 -22.32
N ALA A 170 -1.13 19.79 -20.99
CA ALA A 170 -2.24 20.22 -20.14
C ALA A 170 -2.61 21.70 -20.36
#